data_AF-A0AAU6L5W8-F1
#
_entry.id   AF-A0AAU6L5W8-F1
#
_cell.length_a   1.000
_cell.length_b   1.000
_cell.length_c   1.000
_cell.angle_alpha   90.00
_cell.angle_beta   90.00
_cell.angle_gamma   90.00
#
_symmetry.space_group_name_H-M   'P 1'
#
loop_
_entity.id
_entity.type
_entity.pdbx_description
1 polymer ?
#
loop_
_entity_poly.entity_id
_entity_poly.type
_entity_poly.pdbx_seq_one_letter_code
_entity_poly.pdbx_strand_id
1 'polypeptide(L)'
;MPTAEEDRTSRRLAWCVAHLLRHAPDDIVTDMIGRLDEPTRKYLCRDEWLSASTVTLLLRHGGAADRTFIARNPRVVGRPLPGLPGPTRYAHRRTPPELLPVLRTELGRDPDEGPLDAAELAGLLRRHGRRGPRVPLDVLALRHRPDPEPLLAEHLREPLPPGSVEALLLVANLPLETVLAFLAAPAPPHGRSWHRPAVRAVRMGAVTHEELVAHVAPAHRTLLLARLPDTHGLRWTLPEQAGMQTAVLRALRPLGDDPRLWAELLRHAPGYRGPLPALVAALTDAAVPEAADAGAPGPDLARAVRHLAPTAVEPYGGVERELALTSLAVPMDRVDEDIRWVRDCIDRGLLTGRDVIRHKLPACWALDQDHWLGDVDHPDRHDRPAAVLASHAEADQLLALALDEDPEAWWNVARTLPEFAGTLPHLLLRVTEGGSVSGRS
;
A
#
# COMPACT_ATOMS: atom_id res chain seq x y z
N MET A 1 -0.86 -27.96 -25.46
CA MET A 1 -0.37 -26.58 -25.69
C MET A 1 -1.58 -25.71 -25.90
N PRO A 2 -1.69 -24.55 -25.21
CA PRO A 2 -2.83 -23.66 -25.38
C PRO A 2 -2.86 -23.07 -26.80
N THR A 3 -4.06 -22.84 -27.33
CA THR A 3 -4.25 -22.16 -28.61
C THR A 3 -3.92 -20.66 -28.47
N ALA A 4 -3.66 -19.97 -29.60
CA ALA A 4 -3.39 -18.53 -29.58
C ALA A 4 -4.57 -17.71 -29.04
N GLU A 5 -5.79 -18.24 -29.10
CA GLU A 5 -7.01 -17.60 -28.59
C GLU A 5 -7.17 -17.79 -27.08
N GLU A 6 -6.90 -19.00 -26.57
CA GLU A 6 -6.84 -19.28 -25.13
C GLU A 6 -5.79 -18.42 -24.43
N ASP A 7 -4.63 -18.23 -25.08
CA ASP A 7 -3.54 -17.40 -24.56
C ASP A 7 -3.92 -15.91 -24.47
N ARG A 8 -4.60 -15.37 -25.49
CA ARG A 8 -5.13 -14.00 -25.47
C ARG A 8 -6.19 -13.82 -24.38
N THR A 9 -7.07 -14.80 -24.23
CA THR A 9 -8.14 -14.77 -23.21
C THR A 9 -7.54 -14.77 -21.81
N SER A 10 -6.57 -15.65 -21.55
CA SER A 10 -5.83 -15.71 -20.28
C SER A 10 -5.12 -14.39 -19.98
N ARG A 11 -4.46 -13.79 -20.99
CA ARG A 11 -3.80 -12.50 -20.83
C ARG A 11 -4.78 -11.37 -20.53
N ARG A 12 -5.92 -11.31 -21.23
CA ARG A 12 -6.94 -10.27 -21.03
C ARG A 12 -7.59 -10.39 -19.65
N LEU A 13 -7.90 -11.61 -19.21
CA LEU A 13 -8.42 -11.88 -17.88
C LEU A 13 -7.40 -11.49 -16.80
N ALA A 14 -6.13 -11.89 -16.94
CA ALA A 14 -5.08 -11.55 -15.98
C ALA A 14 -4.91 -10.04 -15.82
N TRP A 15 -4.96 -9.28 -16.92
CA TRP A 15 -4.89 -7.83 -16.91
C TRP A 15 -6.09 -7.20 -16.18
N CYS A 16 -7.32 -7.63 -16.49
CA CYS A 16 -8.53 -7.16 -15.81
C CYS A 16 -8.52 -7.51 -14.31
N VAL A 17 -8.07 -8.71 -13.96
CA VAL A 17 -7.90 -9.14 -12.56
C VAL A 17 -6.86 -8.27 -11.86
N ALA A 18 -5.72 -7.97 -12.50
CA ALA A 18 -4.71 -7.09 -11.93
C ALA A 18 -5.29 -5.72 -11.53
N HIS A 19 -6.14 -5.13 -12.38
CA HIS A 19 -6.83 -3.87 -12.06
C HIS A 19 -7.78 -3.98 -10.87
N LEU A 20 -8.58 -5.05 -10.79
CA LEU A 20 -9.46 -5.29 -9.64
C LEU A 20 -8.68 -5.50 -8.34
N LEU A 21 -7.59 -6.26 -8.39
CA LEU A 21 -6.76 -6.55 -7.22
C LEU A 21 -6.05 -5.32 -6.64
N ARG A 22 -5.93 -4.20 -7.39
CA ARG A 22 -5.48 -2.90 -6.83
C ARG A 22 -6.46 -2.34 -5.79
N HIS A 23 -7.69 -2.83 -5.78
CA HIS A 23 -8.80 -2.37 -4.94
C HIS A 23 -9.43 -3.49 -4.12
N ALA A 24 -8.90 -4.71 -4.10
CA ALA A 24 -9.45 -5.81 -3.32
C ALA A 24 -8.87 -5.81 -1.89
N PRO A 25 -9.65 -6.25 -0.87
CA PRO A 25 -9.13 -6.67 0.44
C PRO A 25 -8.15 -7.84 0.34
N ASP A 26 -7.23 -8.01 1.30
CA ASP A 26 -6.15 -9.01 1.20
C ASP A 26 -6.68 -10.46 1.17
N ASP A 27 -7.77 -10.75 1.87
CA ASP A 27 -8.46 -12.04 1.85
C ASP A 27 -9.08 -12.32 0.48
N ILE A 28 -9.74 -11.32 -0.13
CA ILE A 28 -10.26 -11.39 -1.50
C ILE A 28 -9.13 -11.57 -2.51
N VAL A 29 -8.01 -10.84 -2.35
CA VAL A 29 -6.82 -11.01 -3.21
C VAL A 29 -6.33 -12.45 -3.16
N THR A 30 -6.24 -13.02 -1.95
CA THR A 30 -5.78 -14.40 -1.73
C THR A 30 -6.72 -15.42 -2.39
N ASP A 31 -8.03 -15.26 -2.20
CA ASP A 31 -9.05 -16.12 -2.81
C ASP A 31 -9.02 -16.04 -4.34
N MET A 32 -9.02 -14.83 -4.91
CA MET A 32 -8.97 -14.61 -6.36
C MET A 32 -7.71 -15.24 -6.98
N ILE A 33 -6.53 -15.08 -6.36
CA ILE A 33 -5.28 -15.72 -6.82
C ILE A 33 -5.43 -17.25 -6.84
N GLY A 34 -6.08 -17.83 -5.83
CA GLY A 34 -6.32 -19.27 -5.71
C GLY A 34 -7.23 -19.83 -6.81
N ARG A 35 -8.17 -19.02 -7.32
CA ARG A 35 -9.11 -19.40 -8.40
C ARG A 35 -8.49 -19.36 -9.80
N LEU A 36 -7.42 -18.61 -10.00
CA LEU A 36 -6.79 -18.48 -11.30
C LEU A 36 -6.13 -19.79 -11.74
N ASP A 37 -6.38 -20.18 -12.99
CA ASP A 37 -5.65 -21.26 -13.63
C ASP A 37 -4.17 -20.86 -13.84
N GLU A 38 -3.32 -21.86 -14.06
CA GLU A 38 -1.88 -21.64 -14.21
C GLU A 38 -1.52 -20.69 -15.37
N PRO A 39 -2.13 -20.78 -16.57
CA PRO A 39 -1.88 -19.84 -17.66
C PRO A 39 -2.21 -18.38 -17.31
N THR A 40 -3.38 -18.12 -16.71
CA THR A 40 -3.78 -16.77 -16.32
C THR A 40 -2.89 -16.24 -15.19
N ARG A 41 -2.60 -17.07 -14.18
CA ARG A 41 -1.74 -16.69 -13.05
C ARG A 41 -0.31 -16.35 -13.50
N LYS A 42 0.24 -17.05 -14.50
CA LYS A 42 1.52 -16.68 -15.14
C LYS A 42 1.49 -15.26 -15.71
N TYR A 43 0.40 -14.87 -16.39
CA TYR A 43 0.25 -13.52 -16.92
C TYR A 43 0.08 -12.48 -15.81
N LEU A 44 -0.71 -12.80 -14.78
CA LEU A 44 -0.87 -11.95 -13.60
C LEU A 44 0.49 -11.66 -12.96
N CYS A 45 1.31 -12.69 -12.70
CA CYS A 45 2.63 -12.53 -12.09
C CYS A 45 3.61 -11.68 -12.92
N ARG A 46 3.35 -11.54 -14.22
CA ARG A 46 4.13 -10.71 -15.15
C ARG A 46 3.56 -9.30 -15.31
N ASP A 47 2.39 -9.03 -14.75
CA ASP A 47 1.79 -7.70 -14.80
C ASP A 47 2.72 -6.71 -14.09
N GLU A 48 3.00 -5.62 -14.77
CA GLU A 48 3.98 -4.61 -14.36
C GLU A 48 3.48 -3.75 -13.19
N TRP A 49 2.20 -3.82 -12.87
CA TRP A 49 1.50 -2.84 -12.05
C TRP A 49 0.69 -3.48 -10.92
N LEU A 50 1.07 -4.69 -10.52
CA LEU A 50 0.55 -5.29 -9.29
C LEU A 50 0.83 -4.40 -8.09
N SER A 51 -0.16 -4.28 -7.21
CA SER A 51 0.01 -3.58 -5.94
C SER A 51 1.07 -4.27 -5.07
N ALA A 52 1.70 -3.52 -4.16
CA ALA A 52 2.68 -4.10 -3.24
C ALA A 52 2.06 -5.20 -2.35
N SER A 53 0.81 -5.03 -1.92
CA SER A 53 0.06 -6.06 -1.17
C SER A 53 -0.13 -7.32 -2.00
N THR A 54 -0.58 -7.19 -3.26
CA THR A 54 -0.79 -8.33 -4.16
C THR A 54 0.49 -9.12 -4.42
N VAL A 55 1.61 -8.43 -4.66
CA VAL A 55 2.92 -9.07 -4.80
C VAL A 55 3.30 -9.81 -3.52
N THR A 56 3.11 -9.17 -2.36
CA THR A 56 3.41 -9.77 -1.05
C THR A 56 2.63 -11.07 -0.85
N LEU A 57 1.32 -11.05 -1.12
CA LEU A 57 0.45 -12.23 -1.01
C LEU A 57 0.81 -13.32 -2.02
N LEU A 58 1.16 -12.97 -3.26
CA LEU A 58 1.65 -13.95 -4.25
C LEU A 58 2.98 -14.60 -3.83
N LEU A 59 3.90 -13.85 -3.24
CA LEU A 59 5.17 -14.41 -2.75
C LEU A 59 4.94 -15.36 -1.56
N ARG A 60 4.03 -14.96 -0.66
CA ARG A 60 3.69 -15.70 0.56
C ARG A 60 2.89 -16.97 0.29
N HIS A 61 1.81 -16.85 -0.50
CA HIS A 61 0.83 -17.93 -0.72
C HIS A 61 0.96 -18.62 -2.09
N GLY A 62 1.66 -18.02 -3.06
CA GLY A 62 1.86 -18.60 -4.38
C GLY A 62 2.85 -19.77 -4.41
N GLY A 63 2.81 -20.53 -5.51
CA GLY A 63 3.70 -21.64 -5.77
C GLY A 63 5.10 -21.23 -6.24
N ALA A 64 6.00 -22.21 -6.39
CA ALA A 64 7.37 -21.96 -6.85
C ALA A 64 7.44 -21.30 -8.25
N ALA A 65 6.49 -21.63 -9.14
CA ALA A 65 6.38 -21.03 -10.47
C ALA A 65 6.00 -19.54 -10.39
N ASP A 66 5.03 -19.20 -9.54
CA ASP A 66 4.57 -17.82 -9.33
C ASP A 66 5.72 -16.95 -8.83
N ARG A 67 6.44 -17.44 -7.81
CA ARG A 67 7.65 -16.80 -7.28
C ARG A 67 8.71 -16.61 -8.37
N THR A 68 8.87 -17.59 -9.27
CA THR A 68 9.82 -17.49 -10.40
C THR A 68 9.40 -16.43 -11.41
N PHE A 69 8.11 -16.33 -11.74
CA PHE A 69 7.60 -15.31 -12.66
C PHE A 69 7.70 -13.91 -12.07
N ILE A 70 7.33 -13.75 -10.81
CA ILE A 70 7.50 -12.52 -10.06
C ILE A 70 8.98 -12.13 -9.98
N ALA A 71 9.85 -13.12 -9.72
CA ALA A 71 11.30 -12.96 -9.72
C ALA A 71 11.91 -12.74 -11.13
N ARG A 72 11.11 -12.62 -12.18
CA ARG A 72 11.55 -12.18 -13.52
C ARG A 72 10.88 -10.88 -13.99
N ASN A 73 9.89 -10.38 -13.25
CA ASN A 73 9.19 -9.16 -13.59
C ASN A 73 10.10 -7.95 -13.29
N PRO A 74 10.53 -7.17 -14.30
CA PRO A 74 11.52 -6.10 -14.11
C PRO A 74 11.08 -5.02 -13.10
N ARG A 75 9.79 -4.92 -12.81
CA ARG A 75 9.23 -3.98 -11.85
C ARG A 75 9.04 -4.55 -10.44
N VAL A 76 9.13 -5.87 -10.30
CA VAL A 76 8.97 -6.58 -9.02
C VAL A 76 10.29 -7.21 -8.54
N VAL A 77 11.22 -7.54 -9.44
CA VAL A 77 12.49 -8.21 -9.14
C VAL A 77 13.43 -7.28 -8.39
N GLY A 78 13.66 -7.63 -7.12
CA GLY A 78 14.70 -7.05 -6.28
C GLY A 78 14.43 -5.59 -5.94
N ARG A 79 13.34 -5.28 -5.20
CA ARG A 79 13.05 -3.92 -4.76
C ARG A 79 14.27 -3.27 -4.12
N PRO A 80 14.80 -2.28 -4.81
CA PRO A 80 14.44 -0.91 -4.55
C PRO A 80 13.86 -0.30 -5.81
N LEU A 81 12.77 0.39 -5.60
CA LEU A 81 12.18 1.30 -6.58
C LEU A 81 13.21 2.32 -7.10
N PRO A 82 12.91 3.00 -8.23
CA PRO A 82 13.79 3.97 -8.84
C PRO A 82 14.40 4.94 -7.81
N GLY A 83 15.73 5.03 -7.79
CA GLY A 83 16.50 5.91 -6.90
C GLY A 83 17.01 5.31 -5.59
N LEU A 84 16.75 4.02 -5.29
CA LEU A 84 17.27 3.36 -4.09
C LEU A 84 18.27 2.23 -4.41
N PRO A 85 19.27 1.97 -3.53
CA PRO A 85 20.18 0.83 -3.68
C PRO A 85 19.53 -0.51 -3.36
N GLY A 86 19.80 -1.55 -4.17
CA GLY A 86 19.37 -2.95 -3.99
C GLY A 86 19.57 -3.47 -2.57
N PRO A 87 18.72 -4.35 -2.01
CA PRO A 87 19.07 -5.16 -0.85
C PRO A 87 20.41 -5.89 -1.11
N THR A 88 20.65 -6.33 -2.35
CA THR A 88 21.94 -6.85 -2.84
C THR A 88 23.10 -5.85 -2.73
N ARG A 89 22.86 -4.54 -2.89
CA ARG A 89 23.89 -3.49 -2.75
C ARG A 89 24.23 -3.18 -1.29
N TYR A 90 23.36 -3.56 -0.35
CA TYR A 90 23.59 -3.49 1.10
C TYR A 90 24.18 -4.80 1.65
N ALA A 91 23.78 -5.95 1.12
CA ALA A 91 24.22 -7.28 1.56
C ALA A 91 25.73 -7.57 1.33
N HIS A 92 26.40 -6.84 0.42
CA HIS A 92 27.80 -7.07 0.07
C HIS A 92 28.81 -6.13 0.75
N ARG A 93 28.42 -5.34 1.75
CA ARG A 93 29.33 -4.39 2.39
C ARG A 93 30.00 -4.99 3.63
N ARG A 94 31.33 -4.99 3.62
CA ARG A 94 32.14 -5.25 4.81
C ARG A 94 32.06 -4.04 5.74
N THR A 95 32.02 -4.30 7.04
CA THR A 95 32.12 -3.29 8.09
C THR A 95 33.30 -2.35 7.81
N PRO A 96 33.10 -1.03 7.75
CA PRO A 96 34.18 -0.07 7.49
C PRO A 96 35.31 -0.21 8.52
N PRO A 97 36.60 -0.15 8.12
CA PRO A 97 37.73 -0.30 9.04
C PRO A 97 37.71 0.71 10.19
N GLU A 98 37.18 1.91 9.96
CA GLU A 98 37.04 2.98 10.96
C GLU A 98 35.94 2.70 11.99
N LEU A 99 34.96 1.85 11.67
CA LEU A 99 33.90 1.48 12.61
C LEU A 99 34.40 0.48 13.67
N LEU A 100 35.32 -0.42 13.31
CA LEU A 100 35.82 -1.46 14.21
C LEU A 100 36.49 -0.91 15.49
N PRO A 101 37.38 0.11 15.45
CA PRO A 101 37.92 0.72 16.67
C PRO A 101 36.86 1.32 17.60
N VAL A 102 35.81 1.93 17.01
CA VAL A 102 34.69 2.49 17.78
C VAL A 102 33.93 1.38 18.48
N LEU A 103 33.57 0.31 17.75
CA LEU A 103 32.86 -0.83 18.31
C LEU A 103 33.68 -1.57 19.38
N ARG A 104 35.00 -1.73 19.19
CA ARG A 104 35.91 -2.29 20.19
C ARG A 104 35.89 -1.50 21.49
N THR A 105 35.95 -0.18 21.37
CA THR A 105 35.92 0.72 22.54
C THR A 105 34.57 0.63 23.26
N GLU A 106 33.46 0.56 22.52
CA GLU A 106 32.12 0.45 23.09
C GLU A 106 31.83 -0.92 23.74
N LEU A 107 32.38 -2.00 23.19
CA LEU A 107 32.21 -3.36 23.72
C LEU A 107 33.23 -3.71 24.82
N GLY A 108 34.34 -2.97 24.91
CA GLY A 108 35.46 -3.28 25.80
C GLY A 108 36.24 -4.53 25.41
N ARG A 109 36.03 -5.06 24.20
CA ARG A 109 36.62 -6.29 23.65
C ARG A 109 36.62 -6.27 22.13
N ASP A 110 37.33 -7.19 21.49
CA ASP A 110 37.23 -7.34 20.03
C ASP A 110 35.88 -7.96 19.63
N PRO A 111 35.12 -7.39 18.67
CA PRO A 111 33.97 -8.06 18.07
C PRO A 111 34.27 -9.48 17.54
N ASP A 112 35.53 -9.75 17.14
CA ASP A 112 35.95 -11.06 16.62
C ASP A 112 36.24 -12.10 17.74
N GLU A 113 36.42 -11.67 18.99
CA GLU A 113 36.71 -12.57 20.12
C GLU A 113 35.52 -13.45 20.54
N GLY A 114 34.29 -13.04 20.19
CA GLY A 114 33.10 -13.82 20.51
C GLY A 114 31.81 -13.20 19.96
N PRO A 115 30.78 -14.01 19.65
CA PRO A 115 29.54 -13.50 19.06
C PRO A 115 28.83 -12.55 20.02
N LEU A 116 28.21 -11.50 19.48
CA LEU A 116 27.37 -10.58 20.24
C LEU A 116 26.12 -11.30 20.78
N ASP A 117 25.77 -11.04 22.04
CA ASP A 117 24.46 -11.39 22.59
C ASP A 117 23.38 -10.34 22.21
N ALA A 118 22.13 -10.62 22.58
CA ALA A 118 21.01 -9.76 22.21
C ALA A 118 21.08 -8.36 22.85
N ALA A 119 21.61 -8.24 24.07
CA ALA A 119 21.72 -6.97 24.78
C ALA A 119 22.86 -6.11 24.23
N GLU A 120 24.02 -6.72 23.93
CA GLU A 120 25.14 -6.09 23.24
C GLU A 120 24.71 -5.58 21.86
N LEU A 121 24.02 -6.44 21.09
CA LEU A 121 23.50 -6.09 19.77
C LEU A 121 22.48 -4.95 19.85
N ALA A 122 21.49 -5.04 20.75
CA ALA A 122 20.49 -3.99 20.93
C ALA A 122 21.14 -2.66 21.34
N GLY A 123 22.11 -2.69 22.25
CA GLY A 123 22.86 -1.50 22.68
C GLY A 123 23.58 -0.80 21.53
N LEU A 124 24.28 -1.55 20.68
CA LEU A 124 24.92 -1.02 19.47
C LEU A 124 23.91 -0.45 18.48
N LEU A 125 22.82 -1.17 18.22
CA LEU A 125 21.75 -0.72 17.35
C LEU A 125 21.09 0.57 17.86
N ARG A 126 20.91 0.75 19.18
CA ARG A 126 20.35 1.99 19.75
C ARG A 126 21.26 3.19 19.55
N ARG A 127 22.58 3.01 19.70
CA ARG A 127 23.57 4.09 19.54
C ARG A 127 23.71 4.52 18.08
N HIS A 128 23.74 3.55 17.16
CA HIS A 128 24.10 3.80 15.75
C HIS A 128 22.90 3.96 14.80
N GLY A 129 21.68 3.66 15.25
CA GLY A 129 20.47 3.64 14.41
C GLY A 129 19.80 4.98 14.09
N ARG A 130 20.22 6.09 14.72
CA ARG A 130 19.50 7.37 14.65
C ARG A 130 19.53 8.04 13.26
N ARG A 131 20.63 7.88 12.53
CA ARG A 131 20.87 8.59 11.25
C ARG A 131 20.45 7.79 10.00
N GLY A 132 20.12 6.50 10.15
CA GLY A 132 19.73 5.62 9.05
C GLY A 132 20.28 4.20 9.22
N PRO A 133 20.01 3.29 8.25
CA PRO A 133 20.31 1.86 8.40
C PRO A 133 21.76 1.48 8.14
N ARG A 134 22.60 2.38 7.61
CA ARG A 134 23.94 2.03 7.13
C ARG A 134 24.83 1.43 8.21
N VAL A 135 25.06 2.15 9.32
CA VAL A 135 25.90 1.66 10.42
C VAL A 135 25.25 0.46 11.13
N PRO A 136 23.92 0.44 11.38
CA PRO A 136 23.24 -0.76 11.85
C PRO A 136 23.45 -2.00 10.98
N LEU A 137 23.46 -1.89 9.66
CA LEU A 137 23.78 -3.01 8.76
C LEU A 137 25.22 -3.52 8.96
N ASP A 138 26.18 -2.60 9.15
CA ASP A 138 27.56 -2.95 9.44
C ASP A 138 27.72 -3.65 10.81
N VAL A 139 26.87 -3.32 11.79
CA VAL A 139 26.78 -4.01 13.10
C VAL A 139 26.15 -5.40 12.94
N LEU A 140 25.07 -5.53 12.16
CA LEU A 140 24.40 -6.82 11.91
C LEU A 140 25.26 -7.79 11.09
N ALA A 141 26.27 -7.29 10.38
CA ALA A 141 27.26 -8.12 9.68
C ALA A 141 28.28 -8.79 10.63
N LEU A 142 28.38 -8.33 11.88
CA LEU A 142 29.25 -8.97 12.89
C LEU A 142 28.69 -10.32 13.32
N ARG A 143 29.57 -11.17 13.87
CA ARG A 143 29.13 -12.43 14.48
C ARG A 143 28.22 -12.13 15.67
N HIS A 144 27.01 -12.63 15.63
CA HIS A 144 26.04 -12.52 16.70
C HIS A 144 25.32 -13.87 16.85
N ARG A 145 24.70 -14.10 18.01
CA ARG A 145 23.75 -15.21 18.20
C ARG A 145 22.34 -14.63 17.99
N PRO A 146 21.82 -14.57 16.75
CA PRO A 146 20.49 -14.02 16.53
C PRO A 146 19.46 -14.98 17.10
N ASP A 147 18.72 -14.51 18.08
CA ASP A 147 17.40 -15.01 18.40
C ASP A 147 16.43 -13.80 18.30
N PRO A 148 15.45 -13.83 17.38
CA PRO A 148 14.51 -12.73 17.20
C PRO A 148 13.73 -12.38 18.47
N GLU A 149 13.47 -13.36 19.34
CA GLU A 149 12.66 -13.17 20.56
C GLU A 149 13.37 -12.31 21.62
N PRO A 150 14.61 -12.61 22.05
CA PRO A 150 15.39 -11.74 22.92
C PRO A 150 15.60 -10.33 22.37
N LEU A 151 15.86 -10.19 21.07
CA LEU A 151 16.04 -8.87 20.46
C LEU A 151 14.74 -8.06 20.42
N LEU A 152 13.61 -8.73 20.19
CA LEU A 152 12.30 -8.10 20.30
C LEU A 152 12.01 -7.69 21.76
N ALA A 153 12.34 -8.52 22.74
CA ALA A 153 12.18 -8.17 24.15
C ALA A 153 13.01 -6.93 24.54
N GLU A 154 14.24 -6.81 24.03
CA GLU A 154 15.07 -5.61 24.17
C GLU A 154 14.44 -4.36 23.53
N HIS A 155 13.78 -4.54 22.38
CA HIS A 155 13.09 -3.47 21.66
C HIS A 155 11.80 -3.01 22.36
N LEU A 156 11.03 -3.94 22.93
CA LEU A 156 9.83 -3.62 23.69
C LEU A 156 10.15 -2.91 25.02
N ARG A 157 11.30 -3.25 25.64
CA ARG A 157 11.79 -2.56 26.84
C ARG A 157 12.30 -1.16 26.53
N GLU A 158 13.13 -1.02 25.49
CA GLU A 158 13.64 0.27 25.03
C GLU A 158 13.68 0.28 23.48
N PRO A 159 12.75 1.03 22.84
CA PRO A 159 12.57 1.05 21.40
C PRO A 159 13.85 1.36 20.63
N LEU A 160 14.17 0.48 19.67
CA LEU A 160 15.26 0.68 18.74
C LEU A 160 14.95 1.87 17.81
N PRO A 161 15.97 2.66 17.41
CA PRO A 161 15.79 3.73 16.45
C PRO A 161 15.31 3.21 15.08
N PRO A 162 14.58 4.03 14.28
CA PRO A 162 14.04 3.62 12.99
C PRO A 162 15.09 3.06 12.02
N GLY A 163 16.32 3.60 11.99
CA GLY A 163 17.39 3.08 11.13
C GLY A 163 17.80 1.66 11.48
N SER A 164 17.77 1.28 12.76
CA SER A 164 18.08 -0.06 13.21
C SER A 164 16.97 -1.05 12.91
N VAL A 165 15.71 -0.63 13.09
CA VAL A 165 14.56 -1.45 12.67
C VAL A 165 14.57 -1.65 11.15
N GLU A 166 14.83 -0.60 10.35
CA GLU A 166 14.98 -0.71 8.89
C GLU A 166 16.09 -1.70 8.51
N ALA A 167 17.22 -1.70 9.23
CA ALA A 167 18.32 -2.63 8.98
C ALA A 167 18.00 -4.09 9.35
N LEU A 168 17.30 -4.31 10.47
CA LEU A 168 16.83 -5.64 10.88
C LEU A 168 15.91 -6.24 9.81
N LEU A 169 14.95 -5.45 9.31
CA LEU A 169 14.03 -5.85 8.25
C LEU A 169 14.73 -6.15 6.90
N LEU A 170 15.95 -5.64 6.69
CA LEU A 170 16.73 -5.86 5.47
C LEU A 170 17.56 -7.16 5.51
N VAL A 171 17.99 -7.58 6.70
CA VAL A 171 18.95 -8.69 6.86
C VAL A 171 18.29 -9.97 7.36
N ALA A 172 17.24 -9.86 8.17
CA ALA A 172 16.64 -11.00 8.83
C ALA A 172 15.37 -11.47 8.11
N ASN A 173 15.29 -12.79 7.85
CA ASN A 173 14.05 -13.45 7.46
C ASN A 173 13.18 -13.65 8.72
N LEU A 174 12.60 -12.56 9.22
CA LEU A 174 11.83 -12.53 10.45
C LEU A 174 10.41 -13.10 10.24
N PRO A 175 9.84 -13.81 11.22
CA PRO A 175 8.41 -14.13 11.22
C PRO A 175 7.56 -12.85 11.15
N LEU A 176 6.38 -12.95 10.53
CA LEU A 176 5.45 -11.82 10.36
C LEU A 176 5.13 -11.12 11.69
N GLU A 177 4.80 -11.90 12.72
CA GLU A 177 4.49 -11.37 14.06
C GLU A 177 5.65 -10.56 14.65
N THR A 178 6.88 -11.01 14.42
CA THR A 178 8.07 -10.29 14.86
C THR A 178 8.27 -9.00 14.08
N VAL A 179 8.04 -9.00 12.77
CA VAL A 179 8.06 -7.80 11.93
C VAL A 179 7.04 -6.78 12.43
N LEU A 180 5.79 -7.20 12.65
CA LEU A 180 4.72 -6.32 13.14
C LEU A 180 5.04 -5.75 14.52
N ALA A 181 5.59 -6.56 15.43
CA ALA A 181 5.97 -6.10 16.76
C ALA A 181 7.10 -5.05 16.73
N PHE A 182 8.08 -5.19 15.83
CA PHE A 182 9.11 -4.16 15.60
C PHE A 182 8.56 -2.86 14.99
N LEU A 183 7.46 -2.94 14.23
CA LEU A 183 6.81 -1.76 13.65
C LEU A 183 5.86 -1.06 14.64
N ALA A 184 5.25 -1.80 15.57
CA ALA A 184 4.29 -1.31 16.54
C ALA A 184 4.90 -0.61 17.76
N ALA A 185 6.20 -0.81 18.06
CA ALA A 185 6.78 -0.27 19.29
C ALA A 185 6.90 1.26 19.26
N PRO A 186 6.78 1.95 20.41
CA PRO A 186 6.81 3.40 20.49
C PRO A 186 8.21 3.95 20.22
N ALA A 187 8.62 4.08 18.96
CA ALA A 187 9.75 4.93 18.59
C ALA A 187 9.64 6.31 19.30
N PRO A 188 10.75 6.83 19.88
CA PRO A 188 10.82 8.14 20.53
C PRO A 188 10.34 9.28 19.59
N PRO A 189 10.04 10.50 20.12
CA PRO A 189 9.33 11.56 19.40
C PRO A 189 9.82 11.71 17.95
N HIS A 190 8.85 11.66 17.04
CA HIS A 190 8.99 11.34 15.62
C HIS A 190 10.13 12.09 14.95
N GLY A 191 11.33 11.49 14.94
CA GLY A 191 12.40 11.93 14.06
C GLY A 191 11.94 11.88 12.60
N ARG A 192 12.57 12.66 11.72
CA ARG A 192 12.18 12.81 10.31
C ARG A 192 12.05 11.48 9.52
N SER A 193 12.59 10.38 10.05
CA SER A 193 12.71 9.07 9.43
C SER A 193 11.82 7.97 10.04
N TRP A 194 10.87 8.31 10.92
CA TRP A 194 10.05 7.33 11.67
C TRP A 194 9.27 6.34 10.78
N HIS A 195 8.83 6.76 9.59
CA HIS A 195 8.01 5.98 8.67
C HIS A 195 8.82 4.96 7.84
N ARG A 196 10.14 5.13 7.78
CA ARG A 196 11.01 4.34 6.89
C ARG A 196 10.93 2.82 7.11
N PRO A 197 10.84 2.30 8.35
CA PRO A 197 10.65 0.87 8.58
C PRO A 197 9.37 0.31 7.96
N ALA A 198 8.24 1.01 8.10
CA ALA A 198 6.97 0.58 7.50
C ALA A 198 7.05 0.57 5.97
N VAL A 199 7.62 1.64 5.38
CA VAL A 199 7.87 1.70 3.92
C VAL A 199 8.77 0.56 3.46
N ARG A 200 9.80 0.25 4.25
CA ARG A 200 10.71 -0.87 3.94
C ARG A 200 9.99 -2.21 4.01
N ALA A 201 9.20 -2.46 5.05
CA ALA A 201 8.52 -3.73 5.28
C ALA A 201 7.58 -4.07 4.11
N VAL A 202 6.77 -3.10 3.65
CA VAL A 202 5.89 -3.29 2.48
C VAL A 202 6.71 -3.55 1.21
N ARG A 203 7.77 -2.78 0.99
CA ARG A 203 8.61 -2.94 -0.23
C ARG A 203 9.39 -4.25 -0.27
N MET A 204 9.73 -4.80 0.89
CA MET A 204 10.38 -6.10 0.99
C MET A 204 9.39 -7.27 0.93
N GLY A 205 8.07 -6.99 0.84
CA GLY A 205 7.03 -8.01 0.90
C GLY A 205 6.95 -8.71 2.24
N ALA A 206 7.34 -8.02 3.33
CA ALA A 206 7.25 -8.57 4.68
C ALA A 206 5.82 -8.41 5.25
N VAL A 207 5.17 -7.30 4.92
CA VAL A 207 3.80 -6.97 5.37
C VAL A 207 2.99 -6.37 4.22
N THR A 208 1.68 -6.53 4.26
CA THR A 208 0.74 -5.80 3.41
C THR A 208 0.35 -4.45 4.03
N HIS A 209 -0.37 -3.61 3.28
CA HIS A 209 -0.92 -2.38 3.84
C HIS A 209 -2.01 -2.64 4.89
N GLU A 210 -2.84 -3.68 4.72
CA GLU A 210 -3.89 -4.01 5.70
C GLU A 210 -3.30 -4.55 6.99
N GLU A 211 -2.25 -5.38 6.93
CA GLU A 211 -1.51 -5.83 8.11
C GLU A 211 -0.89 -4.66 8.88
N LEU A 212 -0.36 -3.65 8.18
CA LEU A 212 0.11 -2.43 8.83
C LEU A 212 -1.04 -1.72 9.57
N VAL A 213 -2.20 -1.58 8.93
CA VAL A 213 -3.35 -0.89 9.54
C VAL A 213 -3.90 -1.65 10.75
N ALA A 214 -3.99 -2.98 10.64
CA ALA A 214 -4.54 -3.85 11.66
C ALA A 214 -3.68 -3.93 12.93
N HIS A 215 -2.35 -3.91 12.77
CA HIS A 215 -1.43 -4.26 13.87
C HIS A 215 -0.51 -3.13 14.33
N VAL A 216 -0.26 -2.10 13.51
CA VAL A 216 0.65 -1.02 13.92
C VAL A 216 -0.04 -0.10 14.92
N ALA A 217 0.59 -0.01 16.09
CA ALA A 217 0.24 0.90 17.16
C ALA A 217 1.33 2.00 17.33
N PRO A 218 0.99 3.13 17.96
CA PRO A 218 -0.36 3.64 18.25
C PRO A 218 -1.12 4.10 16.98
N ALA A 219 -2.45 4.16 17.06
CA ALA A 219 -3.38 4.45 15.94
C ALA A 219 -3.01 5.68 15.10
N HIS A 220 -2.53 6.77 15.72
CA HIS A 220 -2.17 7.97 14.98
C HIS A 220 -1.04 7.76 13.97
N ARG A 221 -0.17 6.75 14.16
CA ARG A 221 0.89 6.45 13.19
C ARG A 221 0.31 5.96 11.88
N THR A 222 -0.68 5.09 11.95
CA THR A 222 -1.38 4.56 10.77
C THR A 222 -2.06 5.69 10.00
N LEU A 223 -2.70 6.64 10.71
CA LEU A 223 -3.25 7.85 10.09
C LEU A 223 -2.17 8.71 9.40
N LEU A 224 -1.00 8.86 10.03
CA LEU A 224 0.12 9.59 9.42
C LEU A 224 0.75 8.83 8.23
N LEU A 225 0.77 7.49 8.24
CA LEU A 225 1.25 6.68 7.12
C LEU A 225 0.35 6.86 5.88
N ALA A 226 -0.94 7.11 6.06
CA ALA A 226 -1.86 7.45 4.98
C ALA A 226 -1.63 8.84 4.39
N ARG A 227 -0.77 9.69 4.97
CA ARG A 227 -0.32 10.93 4.34
C ARG A 227 1.06 11.32 4.86
N LEU A 228 2.09 10.72 4.27
CA LEU A 228 3.47 11.08 4.61
C LEU A 228 3.78 12.52 4.20
N PRO A 229 4.61 13.25 4.98
CA PRO A 229 5.03 14.60 4.63
C PRO A 229 5.95 14.59 3.39
N ASP A 230 5.86 15.66 2.59
CA ASP A 230 6.68 15.89 1.39
C ASP A 230 8.15 16.17 1.73
N THR A 231 8.85 15.13 2.15
CA THR A 231 10.27 15.17 2.51
C THR A 231 11.11 14.40 1.51
N HIS A 232 12.38 14.77 1.38
CA HIS A 232 13.34 14.01 0.59
C HIS A 232 13.69 12.69 1.31
N GLY A 233 13.64 11.56 0.60
CA GLY A 233 14.06 10.28 1.14
C GLY A 233 13.18 9.10 0.75
N LEU A 234 13.27 8.02 1.55
CA LEU A 234 12.46 6.81 1.41
C LEU A 234 11.02 7.10 1.86
N ARG A 235 10.09 7.18 0.91
CA ARG A 235 8.65 7.42 1.10
C ARG A 235 7.83 6.54 0.17
N TRP A 236 6.52 6.47 0.35
CA TRP A 236 5.62 5.80 -0.59
C TRP A 236 5.78 6.33 -2.03
N THR A 237 5.73 5.44 -3.02
CA THR A 237 5.35 5.83 -4.39
C THR A 237 3.87 6.15 -4.41
N LEU A 238 3.38 6.79 -5.47
CA LEU A 238 1.96 7.12 -5.56
C LEU A 238 1.04 5.87 -5.49
N PRO A 239 1.35 4.74 -6.16
CA PRO A 239 0.55 3.52 -5.99
C PRO A 239 0.59 2.94 -4.56
N GLU A 240 1.74 3.01 -3.88
CA GLU A 240 1.85 2.60 -2.47
C GLU A 240 1.05 3.53 -1.55
N GLN A 241 1.08 4.83 -1.84
CA GLN A 241 0.31 5.85 -1.12
C GLN A 241 -1.20 5.63 -1.31
N ALA A 242 -1.65 5.29 -2.52
CA ALA A 242 -3.02 4.91 -2.79
C ALA A 242 -3.42 3.65 -2.02
N GLY A 243 -2.60 2.59 -2.06
CA GLY A 243 -2.87 1.34 -1.31
C GLY A 243 -2.94 1.55 0.21
N MET A 244 -2.01 2.33 0.77
CA MET A 244 -2.03 2.68 2.20
C MET A 244 -3.27 3.50 2.56
N GLN A 245 -3.64 4.48 1.73
CA GLN A 245 -4.84 5.29 1.95
C GLN A 245 -6.12 4.46 1.89
N THR A 246 -6.24 3.57 0.89
CA THR A 246 -7.36 2.63 0.77
C THR A 246 -7.49 1.76 2.02
N ALA A 247 -6.41 1.12 2.47
CA ALA A 247 -6.43 0.29 3.68
C ALA A 247 -6.88 1.08 4.93
N VAL A 248 -6.43 2.34 5.06
CA VAL A 248 -6.88 3.21 6.16
C VAL A 248 -8.34 3.61 6.03
N LEU A 249 -8.80 3.98 4.84
CA LEU A 249 -10.21 4.32 4.60
C LEU A 249 -11.16 3.15 4.90
N ARG A 250 -10.77 1.91 4.59
CA ARG A 250 -11.52 0.72 4.99
C ARG A 250 -11.64 0.59 6.50
N ALA A 251 -10.54 0.74 7.24
CA ALA A 251 -10.58 0.73 8.70
C ALA A 251 -11.40 1.88 9.30
N LEU A 252 -11.48 3.02 8.61
CA LEU A 252 -12.28 4.19 9.02
C LEU A 252 -13.74 4.14 8.57
N ARG A 253 -14.12 3.19 7.70
CA ARG A 253 -15.48 3.08 7.14
C ARG A 253 -16.59 3.11 8.20
N PRO A 254 -16.45 2.48 9.39
CA PRO A 254 -17.49 2.56 10.43
C PRO A 254 -17.81 3.97 10.93
N LEU A 255 -16.91 4.95 10.74
CA LEU A 255 -17.18 6.35 11.10
C LEU A 255 -18.19 7.01 10.16
N GLY A 256 -18.34 6.49 8.94
CA GLY A 256 -19.18 7.07 7.89
C GLY A 256 -18.86 8.55 7.62
N ASP A 257 -19.90 9.30 7.31
CA ASP A 257 -19.83 10.74 7.06
C ASP A 257 -20.10 11.59 8.33
N ASP A 258 -20.13 11.00 9.54
CA ASP A 258 -20.46 11.75 10.76
C ASP A 258 -19.29 12.65 11.21
N PRO A 259 -19.38 13.99 11.06
CA PRO A 259 -18.29 14.89 11.39
C PRO A 259 -17.89 14.84 12.88
N ARG A 260 -18.79 14.40 13.78
CA ARG A 260 -18.50 14.24 15.21
C ARG A 260 -17.52 13.12 15.46
N LEU A 261 -17.72 11.96 14.82
CA LEU A 261 -16.83 10.81 14.94
C LEU A 261 -15.44 11.11 14.37
N TRP A 262 -15.36 11.86 13.27
CA TRP A 262 -14.09 12.35 12.72
C TRP A 262 -13.36 13.31 13.67
N ALA A 263 -14.09 14.16 14.39
CA ALA A 263 -13.52 15.04 15.41
C ALA A 263 -13.02 14.26 16.64
N GLU A 264 -13.77 13.26 17.10
CA GLU A 264 -13.35 12.37 18.19
C GLU A 264 -12.14 11.51 17.81
N LEU A 265 -12.08 11.01 16.56
CA LEU A 265 -10.88 10.33 16.04
C LEU A 265 -9.64 11.22 16.17
N LEU A 266 -9.72 12.48 15.71
CA LEU A 266 -8.61 13.42 15.79
C LEU A 266 -8.21 13.72 17.25
N ARG A 267 -9.19 13.78 18.15
CA ARG A 267 -8.98 14.04 19.58
C ARG A 267 -8.28 12.87 20.29
N HIS A 268 -8.71 11.64 20.03
CA HIS A 268 -8.27 10.46 20.78
C HIS A 268 -7.06 9.73 20.15
N ALA A 269 -6.83 9.86 18.84
CA ALA A 269 -5.75 9.15 18.15
C ALA A 269 -4.35 9.33 18.77
N PRO A 270 -3.91 10.52 19.21
CA PRO A 270 -2.58 10.69 19.82
C PRO A 270 -2.36 9.88 21.11
N GLY A 271 -3.43 9.69 21.90
CA GLY A 271 -3.36 9.02 23.21
C GLY A 271 -3.71 7.54 23.17
N TYR A 272 -4.32 7.07 22.09
CA TYR A 272 -4.74 5.69 21.95
C TYR A 272 -3.55 4.76 21.64
N ARG A 273 -3.22 3.89 22.59
CA ARG A 273 -2.06 2.99 22.49
C ARG A 273 -2.27 1.80 21.55
N GLY A 274 -3.50 1.46 21.23
CA GLY A 274 -3.82 0.34 20.32
C GLY A 274 -3.74 0.72 18.84
N PRO A 275 -4.03 -0.23 17.94
CA PRO A 275 -4.09 0.00 16.51
C PRO A 275 -5.35 0.78 16.09
N LEU A 276 -5.37 1.27 14.85
CA LEU A 276 -6.45 2.13 14.35
C LEU A 276 -7.85 1.46 14.38
N PRO A 277 -8.05 0.19 13.96
CA PRO A 277 -9.37 -0.43 14.01
C PRO A 277 -9.96 -0.51 15.41
N ALA A 278 -9.12 -0.74 16.43
CA ALA A 278 -9.57 -0.81 17.82
C ALA A 278 -10.01 0.57 18.36
N LEU A 279 -9.36 1.65 17.90
CA LEU A 279 -9.82 3.02 18.19
C LEU A 279 -11.16 3.31 17.51
N VAL A 280 -11.30 2.95 16.24
CA VAL A 280 -12.55 3.16 15.48
C VAL A 280 -13.72 2.43 16.14
N ALA A 281 -13.54 1.16 16.50
CA ALA A 281 -14.56 0.39 17.22
C ALA A 281 -14.96 1.05 18.55
N ALA A 282 -13.98 1.52 19.34
CA ALA A 282 -14.26 2.22 20.60
C ALA A 282 -15.04 3.53 20.39
N LEU A 283 -14.78 4.26 19.31
CA LEU A 283 -15.49 5.50 18.96
C LEU A 283 -16.93 5.23 18.53
N THR A 284 -17.15 4.20 17.71
CA THR A 284 -18.49 3.82 17.24
C THR A 284 -19.35 3.24 18.37
N ASP A 285 -18.75 2.54 19.32
CA ASP A 285 -19.44 1.95 20.47
C ASP A 285 -19.61 2.92 21.65
N ALA A 286 -19.17 4.19 21.50
CA ALA A 286 -19.14 5.20 22.56
C ALA A 286 -18.42 4.73 23.84
N ALA A 287 -17.47 3.81 23.71
CA ALA A 287 -16.75 3.16 24.81
C ALA A 287 -15.31 3.71 24.99
N VAL A 288 -15.03 4.90 24.46
CA VAL A 288 -13.68 5.47 24.44
C VAL A 288 -13.21 5.75 25.87
N PRO A 289 -12.10 5.14 26.34
CA PRO A 289 -11.53 5.49 27.63
C PRO A 289 -11.07 6.95 27.63
N GLU A 290 -11.13 7.62 28.80
CA GLU A 290 -10.69 9.02 28.95
C GLU A 290 -9.35 9.23 28.25
N ALA A 291 -9.26 10.29 27.44
CA ALA A 291 -8.05 10.65 26.75
C ALA A 291 -6.94 10.86 27.78
N ALA A 292 -6.07 9.87 27.95
CA ALA A 292 -4.83 10.06 28.68
C ALA A 292 -4.10 11.27 28.06
N ASP A 293 -3.53 12.15 28.88
CA ASP A 293 -2.88 13.42 28.53
C ASP A 293 -1.83 13.31 27.39
N ALA A 294 -2.29 13.12 26.17
CA ALA A 294 -1.45 12.92 24.99
C ALA A 294 -1.10 14.26 24.29
N GLY A 295 -1.52 15.37 24.87
CA GLY A 295 -1.41 16.70 24.29
C GLY A 295 -2.37 16.92 23.12
N ALA A 296 -2.47 18.16 22.66
CA ALA A 296 -3.29 18.51 21.50
C ALA A 296 -2.79 17.79 20.22
N PRO A 297 -3.68 17.42 19.29
CA PRO A 297 -3.28 16.79 18.03
C PRO A 297 -2.32 17.71 17.26
N GLY A 298 -1.18 17.16 16.85
CA GLY A 298 -0.21 17.89 16.04
C GLY A 298 -0.77 18.28 14.66
N PRO A 299 -0.19 19.31 14.01
CA PRO A 299 -0.69 19.83 12.73
C PRO A 299 -0.67 18.80 11.59
N ASP A 300 0.30 17.88 11.60
CA ASP A 300 0.42 16.83 10.59
C ASP A 300 -0.70 15.79 10.71
N LEU A 301 -1.06 15.40 11.94
CA LEU A 301 -2.17 14.49 12.18
C LEU A 301 -3.50 15.12 11.74
N ALA A 302 -3.72 16.39 12.10
CA ALA A 302 -4.90 17.12 11.66
C ALA A 302 -4.98 17.23 10.13
N ARG A 303 -3.84 17.41 9.44
CA ARG A 303 -3.78 17.41 7.96
C ARG A 303 -4.09 16.03 7.37
N ALA A 304 -3.57 14.95 7.97
CA ALA A 304 -3.83 13.59 7.53
C ALA A 304 -5.32 13.23 7.69
N VAL A 305 -5.92 13.49 8.85
CA VAL A 305 -7.35 13.23 9.09
C VAL A 305 -8.22 14.04 8.14
N ARG A 306 -7.95 15.34 7.94
CA ARG A 306 -8.69 16.15 6.96
C ARG A 306 -8.58 15.63 5.52
N HIS A 307 -7.47 14.98 5.17
CA HIS A 307 -7.30 14.41 3.84
C HIS A 307 -8.11 13.13 3.63
N LEU A 308 -8.31 12.38 4.71
CA LEU A 308 -9.09 11.14 4.72
C LEU A 308 -10.59 11.40 4.85
N ALA A 309 -10.96 12.50 5.50
CA ALA A 309 -12.35 12.88 5.70
C ALA A 309 -13.08 13.07 4.35
N PRO A 310 -14.32 12.58 4.23
CA PRO A 310 -15.16 12.80 3.06
C PRO A 310 -15.25 14.30 2.74
N THR A 311 -14.91 14.65 1.50
CA THR A 311 -15.04 16.01 0.98
C THR A 311 -15.82 15.99 -0.33
N ALA A 312 -16.87 16.81 -0.38
CA ALA A 312 -17.54 17.15 -1.62
C ALA A 312 -16.64 18.15 -2.36
N VAL A 313 -15.99 17.69 -3.42
CA VAL A 313 -15.34 18.58 -4.38
C VAL A 313 -16.39 18.92 -5.42
N GLU A 314 -16.79 20.18 -5.50
CA GLU A 314 -17.68 20.63 -6.57
C GLU A 314 -16.85 20.92 -7.84
N PRO A 315 -17.03 20.14 -8.92
CA PRO A 315 -16.39 20.44 -10.19
C PRO A 315 -17.01 21.70 -10.82
N TYR A 316 -16.20 22.44 -11.58
CA TYR A 316 -16.60 23.67 -12.28
C TYR A 316 -16.88 23.39 -13.77
N GLY A 317 -17.60 24.28 -14.46
CA GLY A 317 -17.63 24.29 -15.94
C GLY A 317 -19.00 24.16 -16.62
N GLY A 318 -20.10 24.04 -15.88
CA GLY A 318 -21.47 24.08 -16.44
C GLY A 318 -21.65 23.15 -17.65
N VAL A 319 -22.00 23.70 -18.81
CA VAL A 319 -22.23 22.94 -20.06
C VAL A 319 -20.97 22.20 -20.54
N GLU A 320 -19.78 22.79 -20.40
CA GLU A 320 -18.52 22.15 -20.83
C GLU A 320 -18.26 20.87 -20.05
N ARG A 321 -18.64 20.85 -18.76
CA ARG A 321 -18.56 19.66 -17.93
C ARG A 321 -19.54 18.58 -18.38
N GLU A 322 -20.80 18.93 -18.64
CA GLU A 322 -21.80 17.95 -19.09
C GLU A 322 -21.40 17.29 -20.43
N LEU A 323 -20.82 18.08 -21.34
CA LEU A 323 -20.24 17.55 -22.58
C LEU A 323 -19.04 16.63 -22.30
N ALA A 324 -18.16 17.01 -21.37
CA ALA A 324 -17.03 16.17 -20.98
C ALA A 324 -17.49 14.84 -20.34
N LEU A 325 -18.50 14.87 -19.46
CA LEU A 325 -19.08 13.65 -18.88
C LEU A 325 -19.69 12.74 -19.95
N THR A 326 -20.45 13.32 -20.88
CA THR A 326 -21.06 12.58 -21.99
C THR A 326 -19.99 11.93 -22.88
N SER A 327 -18.88 12.62 -23.11
CA SER A 327 -17.78 12.10 -23.93
C SER A 327 -17.10 10.85 -23.33
N LEU A 328 -17.09 10.67 -22.00
CA LEU A 328 -16.54 9.46 -21.37
C LEU A 328 -17.30 8.18 -21.76
N ALA A 329 -18.56 8.34 -22.18
CA ALA A 329 -19.39 7.25 -22.64
C ALA A 329 -19.17 6.87 -24.11
N VAL A 330 -18.35 7.62 -24.84
CA VAL A 330 -18.06 7.38 -26.25
C VAL A 330 -16.58 7.00 -26.39
N PRO A 331 -16.24 5.71 -26.57
CA PRO A 331 -14.86 5.33 -26.81
C PRO A 331 -14.41 5.94 -28.15
N MET A 332 -13.28 6.65 -28.12
CA MET A 332 -12.68 7.22 -29.32
C MET A 332 -12.07 6.11 -30.18
N ASP A 333 -11.99 6.35 -31.50
CA ASP A 333 -11.42 5.39 -32.46
C ASP A 333 -9.96 5.05 -32.14
N ARG A 334 -9.24 5.98 -31.52
CA ARG A 334 -7.84 5.84 -31.12
C ARG A 334 -7.66 6.01 -29.63
N VAL A 335 -7.01 5.04 -29.01
CA VAL A 335 -6.67 5.06 -27.59
C VAL A 335 -5.83 6.30 -27.23
N ASP A 336 -4.88 6.72 -28.08
CA ASP A 336 -4.05 7.88 -27.78
C ASP A 336 -4.82 9.21 -27.75
N GLU A 337 -5.92 9.31 -28.49
CA GLU A 337 -6.80 10.48 -28.49
C GLU A 337 -7.72 10.50 -27.27
N ASP A 338 -8.26 9.35 -26.90
CA ASP A 338 -9.06 9.16 -25.70
C ASP A 338 -8.28 9.58 -24.44
N ILE A 339 -7.04 9.09 -24.32
CA ILE A 339 -6.12 9.42 -23.22
C ILE A 339 -5.85 10.93 -23.18
N ARG A 340 -5.50 11.53 -24.32
CA ARG A 340 -5.18 12.97 -24.41
C ARG A 340 -6.38 13.82 -24.02
N TRP A 341 -7.58 13.45 -24.44
CA TRP A 341 -8.82 14.15 -24.14
C TRP A 341 -9.20 14.08 -22.66
N VAL A 342 -9.21 12.87 -22.07
CA VAL A 342 -9.53 12.69 -20.64
C VAL A 342 -8.54 13.46 -19.79
N ARG A 343 -7.26 13.43 -20.15
CA ARG A 343 -6.20 14.19 -19.46
C ARG A 343 -6.43 15.70 -19.55
N ASP A 344 -6.74 16.24 -20.72
CA ASP A 344 -7.05 17.68 -20.89
C ASP A 344 -8.24 18.11 -20.03
N CYS A 345 -9.29 17.29 -19.97
CA CYS A 345 -10.45 17.56 -19.14
C CYS A 345 -10.11 17.59 -17.64
N ILE A 346 -9.22 16.71 -17.18
CA ILE A 346 -8.72 16.70 -15.80
C ILE A 346 -7.84 17.93 -15.53
N ASP A 347 -6.98 18.31 -16.48
CA ASP A 347 -6.12 19.50 -16.37
C ASP A 347 -6.92 20.79 -16.23
N ARG A 348 -8.02 20.87 -16.97
CA ARG A 348 -8.95 22.01 -16.93
C ARG A 348 -9.89 21.97 -15.73
N GLY A 349 -9.89 20.88 -14.96
CA GLY A 349 -10.80 20.67 -13.83
C GLY A 349 -12.26 20.42 -14.22
N LEU A 350 -12.52 20.09 -15.49
CA LEU A 350 -13.86 19.73 -16.01
C LEU A 350 -14.28 18.33 -15.52
N LEU A 351 -13.31 17.43 -15.41
CA LEU A 351 -13.47 16.07 -14.92
C LEU A 351 -12.56 15.81 -13.73
N THR A 352 -13.01 14.95 -12.83
CA THR A 352 -12.23 14.40 -11.71
C THR A 352 -11.92 12.93 -11.95
N GLY A 353 -10.96 12.36 -11.20
CA GLY A 353 -10.73 10.91 -11.22
C GLY A 353 -11.99 10.10 -10.87
N ARG A 354 -12.88 10.65 -10.03
CA ARG A 354 -14.17 10.03 -9.69
C ARG A 354 -15.09 9.94 -10.89
N ASP A 355 -15.15 11.00 -11.70
CA ASP A 355 -15.98 11.04 -12.91
C ASP A 355 -15.55 9.96 -13.90
N VAL A 356 -14.24 9.78 -14.11
CA VAL A 356 -13.71 8.74 -15.00
C VAL A 356 -14.11 7.35 -14.50
N ILE A 357 -13.95 7.07 -13.21
CA ILE A 357 -14.35 5.78 -12.61
C ILE A 357 -15.84 5.47 -12.82
N ARG A 358 -16.72 6.47 -12.68
CA ARG A 358 -18.17 6.29 -12.80
C ARG A 358 -18.67 6.18 -14.23
N HIS A 359 -18.08 6.95 -15.14
CA HIS A 359 -18.67 7.22 -16.46
C HIS A 359 -17.88 6.66 -17.64
N LYS A 360 -16.60 6.27 -17.45
CA LYS A 360 -15.78 5.78 -18.55
C LYS A 360 -16.24 4.41 -19.06
N LEU A 361 -16.40 4.33 -20.38
CA LEU A 361 -16.69 3.12 -21.12
C LEU A 361 -15.46 2.67 -21.93
N PRO A 362 -15.16 1.35 -21.96
CA PRO A 362 -15.68 0.26 -21.11
C PRO A 362 -15.13 0.32 -19.67
N ALA A 363 -15.79 -0.38 -18.74
CA ALA A 363 -15.44 -0.44 -17.31
C ALA A 363 -13.96 -0.81 -17.04
N CYS A 364 -13.36 -1.65 -17.87
CA CYS A 364 -11.95 -2.01 -17.72
C CYS A 364 -11.01 -0.81 -17.93
N TRP A 365 -11.36 0.14 -18.81
CA TRP A 365 -10.57 1.36 -19.01
C TRP A 365 -10.76 2.37 -17.89
N ALA A 366 -11.92 2.36 -17.22
CA ALA A 366 -12.13 3.15 -16.02
C ALA A 366 -11.10 2.78 -14.94
N LEU A 367 -10.90 1.48 -14.70
CA LEU A 367 -9.96 0.96 -13.71
C LEU A 367 -8.48 1.02 -14.14
N ASP A 368 -8.21 1.21 -15.43
CA ASP A 368 -6.86 1.40 -15.95
C ASP A 368 -6.43 2.86 -15.81
N GLN A 369 -5.98 3.25 -14.62
CA GLN A 369 -5.50 4.61 -14.38
C GLN A 369 -4.28 4.95 -15.24
N ASP A 370 -3.47 3.96 -15.63
CA ASP A 370 -2.32 4.17 -16.50
C ASP A 370 -2.77 4.53 -17.93
N HIS A 371 -3.96 4.06 -18.34
CA HIS A 371 -4.59 4.50 -19.58
C HIS A 371 -4.77 6.02 -19.55
N TRP A 372 -5.54 6.57 -18.63
CA TRP A 372 -5.99 7.97 -18.69
C TRP A 372 -5.18 8.96 -17.83
N LEU A 373 -4.21 8.49 -17.04
CA LEU A 373 -3.24 9.32 -16.27
C LEU A 373 -1.78 8.98 -16.57
N GLY A 374 -1.50 8.04 -17.47
CA GLY A 374 -0.15 7.61 -17.78
C GLY A 374 0.54 8.38 -18.90
N ASP A 375 1.84 8.11 -19.02
CA ASP A 375 2.62 8.26 -20.24
C ASP A 375 3.30 6.92 -20.50
N VAL A 376 3.35 6.50 -21.76
CA VAL A 376 3.64 5.11 -22.17
C VAL A 376 4.99 4.61 -21.66
N ASP A 377 5.95 5.51 -21.43
CA ASP A 377 7.35 5.18 -21.13
C ASP A 377 7.84 5.58 -19.72
N HIS A 378 6.96 6.12 -18.85
CA HIS A 378 7.39 6.73 -17.58
C HIS A 378 6.54 6.29 -16.39
N PRO A 379 6.99 5.29 -15.60
CA PRO A 379 6.15 4.65 -14.59
C PRO A 379 5.79 5.52 -13.37
N ASP A 380 6.46 6.67 -13.21
CA ASP A 380 6.17 7.66 -12.16
C ASP A 380 5.58 8.97 -12.73
N ARG A 381 5.06 8.97 -13.97
CA ARG A 381 4.48 10.17 -14.60
C ARG A 381 3.02 10.46 -14.21
N HIS A 382 2.54 9.91 -13.09
CA HIS A 382 1.39 10.49 -12.40
C HIS A 382 1.78 11.85 -11.79
N ASP A 383 1.95 12.85 -12.66
CA ASP A 383 2.11 14.26 -12.32
C ASP A 383 0.85 14.87 -11.66
N ARG A 384 -0.25 14.10 -11.61
CA ARG A 384 -1.54 14.44 -10.99
C ARG A 384 -1.86 13.51 -9.81
N PRO A 385 -1.11 13.57 -8.69
CA PRO A 385 -1.33 12.69 -7.55
C PRO A 385 -2.74 12.78 -6.97
N ALA A 386 -3.35 13.96 -6.98
CA ALA A 386 -4.72 14.14 -6.50
C ALA A 386 -5.76 13.37 -7.35
N ALA A 387 -5.58 13.30 -8.66
CA ALA A 387 -6.51 12.60 -9.55
C ALA A 387 -6.44 11.07 -9.35
N VAL A 388 -5.22 10.53 -9.19
CA VAL A 388 -4.98 9.10 -8.89
C VAL A 388 -5.60 8.71 -7.54
N LEU A 389 -5.36 9.49 -6.49
CA LEU A 389 -5.91 9.19 -5.17
C LEU A 389 -7.45 9.28 -5.17
N ALA A 390 -8.02 10.24 -5.89
CA ALA A 390 -9.46 10.41 -6.01
C ALA A 390 -10.13 9.24 -6.76
N SER A 391 -9.54 8.76 -7.86
CA SER A 391 -10.07 7.60 -8.58
C SER A 391 -9.90 6.30 -7.81
N HIS A 392 -8.76 6.10 -7.13
CA HIS A 392 -8.57 4.95 -6.24
C HIS A 392 -9.64 4.89 -5.15
N ALA A 393 -9.91 6.02 -4.50
CA ALA A 393 -10.93 6.10 -3.45
C ALA A 393 -12.34 5.82 -4.00
N GLU A 394 -12.67 6.34 -5.19
CA GLU A 394 -13.98 6.08 -5.82
C GLU A 394 -14.16 4.62 -6.22
N ALA A 395 -13.14 4.01 -6.84
CA ALA A 395 -13.18 2.62 -7.23
C ALA A 395 -13.35 1.70 -6.02
N ASP A 396 -12.56 1.93 -4.95
CA ASP A 396 -12.68 1.21 -3.69
C ASP A 396 -14.09 1.35 -3.09
N GLN A 397 -14.63 2.57 -3.06
CA GLN A 397 -15.98 2.82 -2.54
C GLN A 397 -17.05 2.06 -3.33
N LEU A 398 -17.05 2.13 -4.66
CA LEU A 398 -18.02 1.43 -5.50
C LEU A 398 -17.92 -0.09 -5.34
N LEU A 399 -16.70 -0.63 -5.35
CA LEU A 399 -16.45 -2.06 -5.21
C LEU A 399 -16.88 -2.55 -3.82
N ALA A 400 -16.52 -1.82 -2.76
CA ALA A 400 -16.92 -2.17 -1.40
C ALA A 400 -18.44 -2.12 -1.20
N LEU A 401 -19.12 -1.11 -1.73
CA LEU A 401 -20.57 -0.99 -1.60
C LEU A 401 -21.32 -2.11 -2.34
N ALA A 402 -20.79 -2.55 -3.49
CA ALA A 402 -21.46 -3.55 -4.32
C ALA A 402 -21.10 -4.99 -3.94
N LEU A 403 -19.81 -5.26 -3.70
CA LEU A 403 -19.27 -6.61 -3.57
C LEU A 403 -18.94 -6.99 -2.14
N ASP A 404 -18.69 -5.99 -1.28
CA ASP A 404 -18.24 -6.15 0.10
C ASP A 404 -17.08 -7.18 0.20
N GLU A 405 -17.14 -8.10 1.16
CA GLU A 405 -16.20 -9.20 1.37
C GLU A 405 -16.67 -10.51 0.68
N ASP A 406 -17.54 -10.47 -0.34
CA ASP A 406 -18.03 -11.68 -1.04
C ASP A 406 -17.08 -12.13 -2.17
N PRO A 407 -16.30 -13.22 -2.00
CA PRO A 407 -15.34 -13.64 -3.02
C PRO A 407 -15.99 -14.10 -4.33
N GLU A 408 -17.22 -14.61 -4.30
CA GLU A 408 -17.94 -15.00 -5.52
C GLU A 408 -18.36 -13.78 -6.34
N ALA A 409 -18.82 -12.71 -5.68
CA ALA A 409 -19.16 -11.46 -6.36
C ALA A 409 -17.92 -10.86 -7.05
N TRP A 410 -16.79 -10.81 -6.36
CA TRP A 410 -15.50 -10.39 -6.92
C TRP A 410 -15.07 -11.24 -8.12
N TRP A 411 -15.21 -12.56 -8.02
CA TRP A 411 -14.88 -13.47 -9.11
C TRP A 411 -15.79 -13.28 -10.33
N ASN A 412 -17.10 -13.07 -10.11
CA ASN A 412 -18.06 -12.81 -11.18
C ASN A 412 -17.78 -11.49 -11.90
N VAL A 413 -17.41 -10.44 -11.17
CA VAL A 413 -16.93 -9.17 -11.76
C VAL A 413 -15.69 -9.44 -12.61
N ALA A 414 -14.68 -10.12 -12.06
CA ALA A 414 -13.44 -10.41 -12.77
C ALA A 414 -13.63 -11.18 -14.08
N ARG A 415 -14.55 -12.15 -14.11
CA ARG A 415 -14.89 -12.90 -15.33
C ARG A 415 -15.68 -12.12 -16.36
N THR A 416 -16.48 -11.15 -15.92
CA THR A 416 -17.36 -10.36 -16.79
C THR A 416 -16.66 -9.12 -17.33
N LEU A 417 -15.76 -8.53 -16.54
CA LEU A 417 -15.04 -7.28 -16.83
C LEU A 417 -14.35 -7.26 -18.21
N PRO A 418 -13.67 -8.33 -18.69
CA PRO A 418 -13.01 -8.32 -19.99
C PRO A 418 -13.94 -7.94 -21.13
N GLU A 419 -15.16 -8.47 -21.16
CA GLU A 419 -16.10 -8.31 -22.28
C GLU A 419 -17.23 -7.32 -21.99
N PHE A 420 -17.24 -6.69 -20.80
CA PHE A 420 -18.31 -5.77 -20.43
C PHE A 420 -18.12 -4.40 -21.08
N ALA A 421 -19.04 -4.08 -21.99
CA ALA A 421 -19.02 -2.81 -22.72
C ALA A 421 -19.53 -1.60 -21.92
N GLY A 422 -20.18 -1.82 -20.76
CA GLY A 422 -20.78 -0.78 -19.92
C GLY A 422 -19.82 -0.16 -18.89
N THR A 423 -20.31 0.76 -18.05
CA THR A 423 -19.49 1.42 -17.02
C THR A 423 -19.31 0.52 -15.80
N LEU A 424 -18.35 0.84 -14.94
CA LEU A 424 -18.12 0.07 -13.70
C LEU A 424 -19.40 -0.03 -12.83
N PRO A 425 -20.15 1.05 -12.54
CA PRO A 425 -21.42 0.94 -11.82
C PRO A 425 -22.43 -0.02 -12.46
N HIS A 426 -22.59 -0.02 -13.79
CA HIS A 426 -23.51 -0.92 -14.48
C HIS A 426 -23.07 -2.38 -14.38
N LEU A 427 -21.76 -2.65 -14.41
CA LEU A 427 -21.22 -3.99 -14.21
C LEU A 427 -21.53 -4.48 -12.79
N LEU A 428 -21.29 -3.65 -11.79
CA LEU A 428 -21.49 -3.99 -10.38
C LEU A 428 -22.96 -4.29 -10.11
N LEU A 429 -23.89 -3.41 -10.53
CA LEU A 429 -25.34 -3.66 -10.42
C LEU A 429 -25.75 -4.98 -11.07
N ARG A 430 -25.24 -5.26 -12.29
CA ARG A 430 -25.56 -6.49 -13.01
C ARG A 430 -25.14 -7.74 -12.24
N VAL A 431 -23.97 -7.70 -11.60
CA VAL A 431 -23.42 -8.84 -10.86
C VAL A 431 -24.14 -9.03 -9.53
N THR A 432 -24.50 -7.95 -8.83
CA THR A 432 -25.13 -8.01 -7.50
C THR A 432 -26.62 -8.30 -7.54
N GLU A 433 -27.36 -7.80 -8.54
CA GLU A 433 -28.81 -7.95 -8.63
C GLU A 433 -29.25 -9.23 -9.38
N GLY A 434 -28.32 -10.09 -9.81
CA GLY A 434 -28.67 -11.34 -10.48
C GLY A 434 -29.28 -11.15 -11.88
N GLY A 435 -28.76 -10.17 -12.64
CA GLY A 435 -28.90 -10.05 -14.10
C GLY A 435 -30.27 -10.37 -14.74
N SER A 436 -31.20 -9.42 -14.70
CA SER A 436 -32.19 -9.24 -15.77
C SER A 436 -32.44 -7.76 -16.05
N VAL A 437 -31.58 -7.17 -16.87
CA VAL A 437 -31.99 -6.05 -17.72
C VAL A 437 -31.70 -6.47 -19.15
N SER A 438 -32.74 -6.99 -19.80
CA SER A 438 -32.80 -7.35 -21.21
C SER A 438 -32.54 -6.12 -22.08
N GLY A 439 -31.30 -5.94 -22.52
CA GLY A 439 -30.90 -4.96 -23.53
C GLY A 439 -30.66 -5.60 -24.90
N ARG A 440 -31.67 -6.31 -25.43
CA ARG A 440 -31.82 -6.61 -26.86
C ARG A 440 -33.30 -6.68 -27.21
N SER A 441 -33.80 -5.60 -27.80
CA SER A 441 -34.87 -5.62 -28.79
C SER A 441 -34.36 -4.85 -29.98
#